data_AF-V7PVK0-F1
#
_entry.id   AF-V7PVK0-F1
#
_cell.length_a   1.000
_cell.length_b   1.000
_cell.length_c   1.000
_cell.angle_alpha   90.00
_cell.angle_beta   90.00
_cell.angle_gamma   90.00
#
_symmetry.space_group_name_H-M   'P 1'
#
loop_
_entity.id
_entity.type
_entity.pdbx_description
1 polymer ?
#
loop_
_entity_poly.entity_id
_entity_poly.type
_entity_poly.pdbx_seq_one_letter_code
_entity_poly.pdbx_strand_id
1 'polypeptide(L)' 'MYIREHDEDISTDPVVYICGECGIDTVIPPNASLRCKNCGSKIFFKKRSRRGKPLFFIIHLTIT' A
#
# COMPACT_ATOMS: atom_id res chain seq x y z
N MET A 1 8.83 -25.07 -20.56
CA MET A 1 8.73 -23.72 -19.99
C MET A 1 7.43 -23.66 -19.23
N TYR A 2 7.44 -23.81 -17.92
CA TYR A 2 6.22 -23.81 -17.13
C TYR A 2 5.81 -22.37 -16.86
N ILE A 3 4.70 -21.95 -17.46
CA ILE A 3 4.02 -20.71 -17.10
C ILE A 3 3.44 -20.97 -15.70
N ARG A 4 3.97 -20.30 -14.67
CA ARG A 4 3.46 -20.39 -13.30
C ARG A 4 2.19 -19.53 -13.22
N GLU A 5 1.02 -20.16 -13.28
CA GLU A 5 -0.29 -19.54 -13.02
C GLU A 5 -0.52 -19.33 -11.51
N HIS A 6 0.29 -18.50 -10.87
CA HIS A 6 0.11 -18.15 -9.45
C HIS A 6 0.38 -16.67 -9.22
N ASP A 7 -0.60 -15.84 -9.56
CA ASP A 7 -0.59 -14.39 -9.27
C ASP A 7 -1.99 -13.91 -8.77
N GLU A 8 -2.76 -14.79 -8.12
CA GLU A 8 -4.10 -14.46 -7.61
C GLU A 8 -4.21 -14.56 -6.08
N ASP A 9 -3.13 -14.23 -5.37
CA ASP A 9 -3.24 -13.82 -3.96
C ASP A 9 -3.37 -12.29 -3.91
N ILE A 10 -4.40 -11.75 -4.57
CA ILE A 10 -4.76 -10.34 -4.41
C ILE A 10 -5.29 -10.18 -2.97
N SER A 11 -4.39 -9.88 -2.03
CA SER A 11 -4.78 -9.45 -0.70
C SER A 11 -5.73 -8.27 -0.89
N THR A 12 -7.01 -8.45 -0.54
CA THR A 12 -8.07 -7.44 -0.71
C THR A 12 -7.84 -6.20 0.15
N ASP A 13 -6.86 -6.25 1.05
CA ASP A 13 -6.47 -5.14 1.89
C ASP A 13 -5.90 -3.97 1.06
N PRO A 14 -6.43 -2.75 1.22
CA PRO A 14 -5.95 -1.59 0.51
C PRO A 14 -4.50 -1.27 0.90
N VAL A 15 -3.59 -1.33 -0.08
CA VAL A 15 -2.18 -0.97 0.11
C VAL A 15 -2.02 0.54 -0.07
N VAL A 16 -1.41 1.19 0.92
CA VAL A 16 -1.05 2.61 0.86
C VAL A 16 0.32 2.76 0.20
N TYR A 17 0.41 3.68 -0.76
CA TYR A 17 1.64 4.08 -1.44
C TYR A 17 1.99 5.53 -1.08
N ILE A 18 3.28 5.89 -1.19
CA ILE A 18 3.82 7.21 -0.91
C ILE A 18 4.43 7.75 -2.20
N CYS A 19 3.97 8.92 -2.64
CA CYS A 19 4.53 9.65 -3.79
C CYS A 19 6.00 10.00 -3.59
N GLY A 20 6.87 9.73 -4.58
CA GLY A 20 8.31 9.94 -4.45
C GLY A 20 8.75 11.41 -4.37
N GLU A 21 7.97 12.33 -4.92
CA GLU A 21 8.28 13.77 -4.90
C GLU A 21 7.51 14.51 -3.81
N CYS A 22 6.22 14.24 -3.70
CA CYS A 22 5.31 14.98 -2.85
C CYS A 22 5.12 14.35 -1.46
N GLY A 23 5.55 13.10 -1.27
CA GLY A 23 5.43 12.40 0.02
C GLY A 23 4.00 12.09 0.45
N ILE A 24 3.01 12.34 -0.40
CA ILE A 24 1.59 12.16 -0.09
C ILE A 24 1.24 10.66 -0.12
N ASP A 25 0.46 10.24 0.87
CA ASP A 25 -0.12 8.91 0.93
C ASP A 25 -1.29 8.77 -0.05
N THR A 26 -1.28 7.73 -0.87
CA THR A 26 -2.34 7.43 -1.85
C THR A 26 -2.61 5.94 -1.91
N VAL A 27 -3.89 5.55 -1.96
CA VAL A 27 -4.30 4.16 -2.28
C VAL A 27 -4.48 4.07 -3.79
N ILE A 28 -3.78 3.12 -4.41
CA ILE A 28 -3.79 2.93 -5.87
C ILE A 28 -4.38 1.55 -6.16
N PRO A 29 -5.54 1.47 -6.84
CA PRO A 29 -6.09 0.18 -7.23
C PRO A 29 -5.23 -0.49 -8.31
N PRO A 30 -5.24 -1.83 -8.40
CA PRO A 30 -4.32 -2.60 -9.25
C PRO A 30 -4.40 -2.24 -10.74
N ASN A 31 -5.58 -1.82 -11.22
CA ASN A 31 -5.83 -1.48 -12.62
C ASN A 31 -5.82 0.03 -12.91
N ALA A 32 -5.43 0.87 -11.95
CA ALA A 32 -5.41 2.32 -12.15
C ALA A 32 -4.08 2.85 -12.71
N SER A 33 -4.16 4.00 -13.39
CA SER A 33 -2.97 4.70 -13.88
C SER A 33 -2.11 5.22 -12.73
N LEU A 34 -0.83 4.85 -12.72
CA LEU A 34 0.19 5.35 -11.79
C LEU A 34 0.60 6.79 -12.14
N ARG A 35 -0.22 7.76 -11.73
CA ARG A 35 0.09 9.20 -11.82
C ARG A 35 -0.36 9.91 -10.55
N CYS A 36 0.55 10.66 -9.93
CA CYS A 36 0.22 11.48 -8.79
C CYS A 36 -0.70 12.63 -9.20
N LYS A 37 -1.81 12.82 -8.47
CA LYS A 37 -2.76 13.92 -8.72
C LYS A 37 -2.22 15.30 -8.35
N ASN A 38 -1.18 15.36 -7.51
CA ASN A 38 -0.63 16.62 -7.01
C ASN A 38 0.58 17.12 -7.83
N CYS A 39 1.50 16.23 -8.21
CA CYS A 39 2.73 16.60 -8.93
C CYS A 39 2.90 15.93 -10.30
N GLY A 40 2.07 14.96 -10.66
CA GLY A 40 2.17 14.24 -11.93
C GLY A 40 3.26 13.16 -12.00
N SER A 41 4.06 12.98 -10.94
CA SER A 41 5.07 11.93 -10.88
C SER A 41 4.44 10.53 -10.95
N LYS A 42 5.23 9.59 -11.47
CA LYS A 42 4.81 8.19 -11.67
C LYS A 42 5.50 7.21 -10.72
N ILE A 43 6.31 7.74 -9.80
CA ILE A 43 7.13 6.96 -8.88
C ILE A 43 6.47 6.97 -7.51
N PHE A 44 6.14 5.78 -7.02
CA PHE A 44 5.50 5.56 -5.73
C PHE A 44 6.23 4.48 -4.95
N PHE A 45 6.37 4.66 -3.64
CA PHE A 45 6.93 3.66 -2.73
C PHE A 45 5.81 3.00 -1.93
N LYS A 46 5.86 1.68 -1.72
CA LYS A 46 4.91 1.00 -0.82
C LYS A 46 5.14 1.48 0.62
N LYS A 47 4.08 1.88 1.32
CA LYS A 47 4.18 2.31 2.71
C LYS A 47 4.64 1.16 3.60
N ARG A 48 5.59 1.43 4.49
CA ARG A 48 6.11 0.41 5.41
C ARG A 48 5.02 -0.04 6.37
N SER A 49 4.80 -1.35 6.48
CA SER A 49 4.01 -1.92 7.57
C SER A 49 4.82 -1.93 8.86
N ARG A 50 4.17 -1.68 9.99
CA ARG A 50 4.76 -1.88 11.31
C ARG A 50 4.74 -3.37 11.62
N ARG A 51 5.77 -4.09 11.18
CA ARG A 51 5.98 -5.51 11.52
C ARG A 51 5.78 -5.70 13.04
N GLY A 52 4.84 -6.56 13.44
CA GLY A 52 4.69 -6.99 14.84
C GLY A 52 3.57 -6.36 15.68
N LYS A 53 2.63 -5.59 15.10
CA LYS A 53 1.41 -5.19 15.84
C LYS A 53 0.18 -5.69 15.09
N PRO A 54 -0.51 -6.76 15.53
CA PRO A 54 -1.88 -6.93 15.11
C PRO A 54 -2.62 -5.65 15.51
N LEU A 55 -3.48 -5.10 14.63
CA LEU A 55 -4.24 -3.87 14.90
C LEU A 55 -4.97 -3.91 16.25
N PHE A 56 -5.30 -5.10 16.74
CA PHE A 56 -5.76 -5.39 18.10
C PHE A 56 -4.92 -4.75 19.22
N PHE A 57 -3.60 -4.65 19.07
CA PHE A 57 -2.70 -4.20 20.14
C PHE A 57 -2.64 -2.69 20.31
N ILE A 58 -2.97 -1.91 19.27
CA ILE A 58 -3.00 -0.43 19.38
C ILE A 58 -4.26 0.01 20.12
N ILE A 59 -5.38 -0.68 19.89
CA ILE A 59 -6.67 -0.38 20.53
C ILE A 59 -6.62 -0.69 22.04
N HIS A 60 -5.88 -1.72 22.45
CA HIS A 60 -5.78 -2.11 23.87
C HIS A 60 -4.82 -1.23 24.71
N LEU A 61 -3.90 -0.47 24.08
CA LEU A 61 -2.94 0.40 24.79
C LEU A 61 -3.42 1.86 24.87
N THR A 62 -4.39 2.25 24.05
CA THR A 62 -4.96 3.61 24.06
C THR A 62 -6.25 3.72 24.86
N ILE A 63 -6.79 2.59 25.35
CA ILE A 63 -8.07 2.51 26.08
C ILE A 63 -7.86 2.01 27.54
N THR A 64 -6.65 1.62 27.96
CA THR A 64 -6.29 1.39 29.37
C THR A 64 -5.56 2.56 29.97
#